data_AF-A0A5C5G1T1-F1
#
_entry.id   AF-A0A5C5G1T1-F1
#
_cell.length_a   1.000
_cell.length_b   1.000
_cell.length_c   1.000
_cell.angle_alpha   90.00
_cell.angle_beta   90.00
_cell.angle_gamma   90.00
#
_symmetry.space_group_name_H-M   'P 1'
#
loop_
_entity.id
_entity.type
_entity.pdbx_description
1 polymer ?
#
loop_
_entity_poly.entity_id
_entity_poly.type
_entity_poly.pdbx_seq_one_letter_code
_entity_poly.pdbx_strand_id
1 'polypeptide(L)' 'MHAKFKHALSSKTVGSAQAPHVAVVGGWDAKKGKLRVLEVDTKNGAVDEGSYKVDEMRAGQLTVYRVAPREYA' A
#
# COMPACT_ATOMS: atom_id res chain seq x y z
N MET A 1 30.40 -30.97 -16.54
CA MET A 1 29.61 -30.62 -15.33
C MET A 1 28.89 -29.31 -15.62
N HIS A 2 27.57 -29.30 -15.80
CA HIS A 2 26.80 -28.07 -16.03
C HIS A 2 26.03 -27.73 -14.75
N ALA A 3 26.36 -26.61 -14.11
CA ALA A 3 25.57 -26.10 -12.99
C ALA A 3 24.25 -25.51 -13.51
N LYS A 4 23.12 -26.11 -13.11
CA LYS A 4 21.78 -25.55 -13.37
C LYS A 4 21.44 -24.57 -12.24
N PHE A 5 21.58 -23.27 -12.50
CA PHE A 5 21.02 -22.26 -11.61
C PHE A 5 19.50 -22.21 -11.83
N LYS A 6 18.75 -22.68 -10.83
CA LYS A 6 17.29 -22.62 -10.79
C LYS A 6 16.88 -21.20 -10.39
N HIS A 7 17.02 -20.25 -11.31
CA HIS A 7 16.46 -18.93 -11.07
C HIS A 7 14.96 -19.00 -11.35
N ALA A 8 14.18 -19.30 -10.32
CA ALA A 8 12.80 -18.84 -10.28
C ALA A 8 12.87 -17.30 -10.21
N LEU A 9 13.01 -16.66 -11.37
CA LEU A 9 12.77 -15.23 -11.51
C LEU A 9 11.28 -15.06 -11.22
N SER A 10 10.91 -14.92 -9.94
CA SER A 10 9.64 -14.29 -9.63
C SER A 10 9.83 -12.83 -9.99
N SER A 11 9.54 -12.48 -11.25
CA SER A 11 9.29 -11.10 -11.63
C SER A 11 7.99 -10.70 -10.94
N LYS A 12 8.06 -10.40 -9.64
CA LYS A 12 7.02 -9.61 -9.00
C LYS A 12 7.22 -8.22 -9.54
N THR A 13 6.50 -7.90 -10.61
CA THR A 13 6.43 -6.55 -11.13
C THR A 13 5.88 -5.68 -10.01
N VAL A 14 6.76 -4.93 -9.36
CA VAL A 14 6.37 -3.94 -8.36
C VAL A 14 5.63 -2.84 -9.14
N GLY A 15 4.32 -2.72 -8.91
CA GLY A 15 3.47 -1.76 -9.61
C GLY A 15 2.68 -2.27 -10.82
N SER A 16 2.53 -3.60 -11.04
CA SER A 16 1.69 -4.11 -12.14
C SER A 16 0.18 -4.10 -11.89
N ALA A 17 -0.29 -3.53 -10.79
CA ALA A 17 -1.73 -3.38 -10.60
C ALA A 17 -2.20 -2.29 -11.57
N GLN A 18 -2.99 -2.66 -12.59
CA GLN A 18 -3.57 -1.70 -13.54
C GLN A 18 -4.35 -0.55 -12.85
N ALA A 19 -4.68 -0.70 -11.57
CA ALA A 19 -5.13 0.36 -10.69
C ALA A 19 -4.32 0.32 -9.37
N PRO A 20 -3.83 1.46 -8.86
CA PRO A 20 -3.24 1.51 -7.52
C PRO A 20 -4.30 1.10 -6.49
N HIS A 21 -3.87 0.41 -5.43
CA HIS A 21 -4.73 0.17 -4.27
C HIS A 21 -4.97 1.49 -3.55
N VAL A 22 -6.23 1.85 -3.35
CA VAL A 22 -6.64 3.11 -2.71
C VAL A 22 -7.25 2.80 -1.36
N ALA A 23 -6.77 3.51 -0.34
CA ALA A 23 -7.26 3.43 1.02
C ALA A 23 -7.46 4.84 1.60
N VAL A 24 -8.36 4.98 2.57
CA VAL A 24 -8.58 6.23 3.28
C VAL A 24 -7.72 6.25 4.54
N VAL A 25 -6.91 7.28 4.71
CA VAL A 25 -6.12 7.45 5.94
C VAL A 25 -7.03 7.84 7.09
N GLY A 26 -7.12 6.98 8.10
CA GLY A 26 -7.86 7.24 9.34
C GLY A 26 -7.00 7.87 10.45
N GLY A 27 -5.67 7.73 10.37
CA GLY A 27 -4.78 8.37 11.33
C GLY A 27 -3.29 8.04 11.17
N TRP A 28 -2.48 8.75 11.95
CA TRP A 28 -1.03 8.56 12.04
C TRP A 28 -0.63 8.26 13.49
N ASP A 29 0.03 7.12 13.71
CA ASP A 29 0.68 6.79 14.97
C ASP A 29 2.16 7.17 14.89
N ALA A 30 2.49 8.37 15.36
CA ALA A 30 3.85 8.90 15.32
C ALA A 30 4.84 8.09 16.17
N LYS A 31 4.38 7.43 17.23
CA LYS A 31 5.25 6.63 18.11
C LYS A 31 5.67 5.33 17.42
N LYS A 32 4.79 4.77 16.60
CA LYS A 32 5.03 3.51 15.89
C LYS A 32 5.43 3.69 14.44
N GLY A 33 5.38 4.92 13.92
CA GLY A 33 5.63 5.21 12.51
C GLY A 33 4.58 4.56 11.58
N LYS A 34 3.33 4.43 12.04
CA LYS A 34 2.29 3.68 11.32
C LYS A 34 1.15 4.56 10.82
N LEU A 35 0.78 4.35 9.57
CA LEU A 35 -0.46 4.83 8.98
C LEU A 35 -1.59 3.85 9.30
N ARG A 36 -2.70 4.35 9.84
CA ARG A 36 -3.94 3.58 9.93
C ARG A 36 -4.82 3.94 8.75
N VAL A 37 -5.36 2.93 8.08
CA VAL A 37 -6.18 3.11 6.89
C VAL A 37 -7.47 2.31 6.98
N LEU A 38 -8.51 2.81 6.33
CA LEU A 38 -9.72 2.07 6.01
C LEU A 38 -9.64 1.67 4.55
N GLU A 39 -9.75 0.38 4.27
CA GLU A 39 -9.58 -0.16 2.93
C GLU A 39 -10.51 -1.34 2.66
N VAL A 40 -10.71 -1.64 1.38
CA VAL A 40 -11.47 -2.82 0.96
C VAL A 40 -10.52 -4.00 0.89
N ASP A 41 -10.79 -5.05 1.66
CA ASP A 41 -10.03 -6.31 1.59
C ASP A 41 -10.21 -6.93 0.20
N THR A 42 -9.08 -7.24 -0.43
CA THR A 42 -9.02 -7.68 -1.83
C THR A 42 -9.52 -9.11 -2.05
N LYS A 43 -9.71 -9.90 -0.98
CA LYS A 43 -10.19 -11.28 -1.01
C LYS A 43 -11.69 -11.38 -0.80
N ASN A 44 -12.26 -10.56 0.08
CA ASN A 44 -13.67 -10.67 0.47
C ASN A 44 -14.52 -9.42 0.14
N GLY A 45 -13.89 -8.29 -0.21
CA GLY A 45 -14.59 -7.04 -0.54
C GLY A 45 -15.17 -6.29 0.67
N ALA A 46 -14.87 -6.71 1.90
CA ALA A 46 -15.28 -6.03 3.12
C ALA A 46 -14.41 -4.79 3.40
N VAL A 47 -14.95 -3.81 4.14
CA VAL A 47 -14.18 -2.66 4.60
C VAL A 47 -13.54 -2.99 5.95
N ASP A 48 -12.20 -2.97 6.00
CA ASP A 48 -11.41 -3.32 7.17
C ASP A 48 -10.40 -2.21 7.52
N GLU A 49 -9.87 -2.26 8.75
CA GLU A 49 -8.79 -1.36 9.21
C GLU A 49 -7.41 -2.01 9.00
N GLY A 50 -6.58 -1.35 8.20
CA GLY A 50 -5.18 -1.70 7.96
C GLY A 50 -4.21 -0.84 8.77
N SER A 51 -3.04 -1.38 9.11
CA SER A 51 -1.97 -0.63 9.76
C SER A 51 -0.61 -0.91 9.13
N TYR A 52 -0.05 0.11 8.49
CA TYR A 52 1.15 -0.01 7.66
C TYR A 52 2.25 0.90 8.19
N LYS A 53 3.47 0.38 8.29
CA LYS A 53 4.62 1.26 8.42
C LYS A 53 5.00 1.76 7.04
N VAL A 54 5.17 3.08 6.91
CA VAL A 54 5.35 3.75 5.62
C VAL A 54 6.65 3.31 4.93
N ASP A 55 7.71 3.07 5.70
CA ASP A 55 9.01 2.55 5.24
C ASP A 55 8.95 1.11 4.72
N GLU A 56 7.98 0.31 5.17
CA GLU A 56 7.81 -1.09 4.76
C GLU A 56 6.76 -1.27 3.64
N MET A 57 6.10 -0.19 3.17
CA MET A 57 5.11 -0.28 2.10
C MET A 57 5.79 -0.64 0.77
N ARG A 58 5.66 -1.92 0.37
CA ARG A 58 6.26 -2.49 -0.86
C ARG A 58 5.75 -1.90 -2.18
N ALA A 59 4.75 -1.01 -2.15
CA ALA A 59 4.12 -0.43 -3.34
C ALA A 59 4.95 0.67 -4.03
N GLY A 60 6.11 1.05 -3.48
CA GLY A 60 7.10 1.92 -4.13
C GLY A 60 6.75 3.41 -4.18
N GLN A 61 5.47 3.79 -4.04
CA GLN A 61 5.04 5.17 -4.00
C GLN A 61 3.74 5.32 -3.19
N LEU A 62 3.77 6.17 -2.14
CA LEU A 62 2.58 6.56 -1.37
C LEU A 62 2.25 8.01 -1.74
N THR A 63 1.04 8.25 -2.25
CA THR A 63 0.53 9.60 -2.49
C THR A 63 -0.65 9.86 -1.57
N VAL A 64 -0.53 10.85 -0.68
CA VAL A 64 -1.60 11.22 0.25
C VAL A 64 -2.30 12.46 -0.29
N TYR A 65 -3.58 12.32 -0.59
CA TYR A 65 -4.44 13.44 -0.98
C TYR A 65 -5.24 13.94 0.22
N ARG A 66 -5.31 15.25 0.37
CA ARG A 66 -6.23 15.88 1.32
C ARG A 66 -7.48 16.30 0.58
N VAL A 67 -8.63 15.75 0.96
CA VAL A 67 -9.93 16.27 0.52
C VAL A 67 -10.33 17.37 1.48
N ALA A 68 -10.42 18.60 0.98
CA ALA A 68 -10.89 19.75 1.75
C ALA A 68 -11.97 20.49 0.95
N PRO A 69 -12.97 21.10 1.60
CA PRO A 69 -13.90 21.99 0.93
C PRO A 69 -13.16 23.13 0.22
N ARG A 70 -13.71 23.63 -0.90
CA ARG A 70 -13.12 24.76 -1.65
C ARG A 70 -12.95 26.03 -0.80
N GLU A 71 -13.74 26.15 0.25
CA GLU A 71 -13.74 27.26 1.20
C GLU A 71 -12.67 27.14 2.29
N TYR A 72 -11.93 26.02 2.33
CA TYR A 72 -10.81 25.81 3.23
C TYR A 72 -9.56 26.50 2.65
N ALA A 73 -9.57 27.84 2.66
CA ALA A 73 -8.41 28.68 2.39
C ALA A 73 -7.71 29.04 3.70
#